data_AF-A0A654DK63-F1
#
_entry.id   AF-A0A654DK63-F1
#
_cell.length_a   1.000
_cell.length_b   1.000
_cell.length_c   1.000
_cell.angle_alpha   90.00
_cell.angle_beta   90.00
_cell.angle_gamma   90.00
#
_symmetry.space_group_name_H-M   'P 1'
#
loop_
_entity.id
_entity.type
_entity.pdbx_description
1 polymer ?
#
loop_
_entity_poly.entity_id
_entity_poly.type
_entity_poly.pdbx_seq_one_letter_code
_entity_poly.pdbx_strand_id
1 'polypeptide(L)'
;MTCKVYLETTGLQRDLEPVNDLRDSGTPFFDLNYSMRKAALERAHEIRKFEIQLYWKRANYFWLLQAAVFAAIGLIWKGGADGVPVAVPVALAALGTVTAAAGWFSAQGSKFWQENWEHHIDMLEDDFEGRLHKTAYVGKYGLRWSVSGVNDRLSICFFVFWLFLLAAASHVANPNWTLQPSDVQASISLTEIVSIACWIGAALGIWAIYWRPTELKGKKVEFEVQEERQPVQTFRPRLTKDKTARPYLVDREPKI
;
A
#
# COMPACT_ATOMS: atom_id res chain seq x y z
N MET A 1 9.04 2.75 -11.47
CA MET A 1 9.73 4.02 -11.11
C MET A 1 10.51 3.92 -9.80
N THR A 2 9.96 3.34 -8.73
CA THR A 2 10.59 3.29 -7.39
C THR A 2 11.94 2.55 -7.34
N CYS A 3 12.09 1.43 -8.07
CA CYS A 3 13.36 0.68 -8.11
C CYS A 3 14.50 1.48 -8.77
N LYS A 4 14.20 2.27 -9.81
CA LYS A 4 15.20 3.09 -10.52
C LYS A 4 15.72 4.23 -9.63
N VAL A 5 14.82 4.88 -8.89
CA VAL A 5 15.16 5.97 -7.95
C VAL A 5 15.98 5.46 -6.75
N TYR A 6 15.73 4.24 -6.26
CA TYR A 6 16.51 3.68 -5.14
C TYR A 6 17.96 3.35 -5.54
N LEU A 7 18.17 2.83 -6.75
CA LEU A 7 19.51 2.54 -7.28
C LEU A 7 20.35 3.81 -7.48
N GLU A 8 19.71 4.91 -7.91
CA GLU A 8 20.40 6.20 -8.13
C GLU A 8 20.69 6.95 -6.81
N THR A 9 19.81 6.86 -5.80
CA THR A 9 19.94 7.66 -4.56
C THR A 9 20.87 7.06 -3.51
N THR A 10 21.16 5.76 -3.57
CA THR A 10 22.05 5.08 -2.61
C THR A 10 23.50 4.95 -3.08
N GLY A 11 23.84 5.41 -4.30
CA GLY A 11 25.18 5.25 -4.87
C GLY A 11 25.63 3.78 -5.00
N LEU A 12 24.70 2.83 -4.90
CA LEU A 12 24.95 1.39 -4.86
C LEU A 12 24.95 0.76 -6.27
N GLN A 13 25.29 1.54 -7.28
CA GLN A 13 25.70 1.03 -8.58
C GLN A 13 27.17 0.62 -8.47
N ARG A 14 27.44 -0.40 -7.63
CA ARG A 14 28.77 -0.99 -7.57
C ARG A 14 28.92 -1.82 -8.84
N ASP A 15 29.90 -1.44 -9.66
CA ASP A 15 30.25 -2.06 -10.93
C ASP A 15 30.30 -3.58 -10.77
N LEU A 16 29.27 -4.27 -11.27
CA LEU A 16 29.32 -5.70 -11.53
C LEU A 16 30.04 -5.85 -12.87
N GLU A 17 31.36 -5.65 -12.87
CA GLU A 17 32.17 -6.08 -14.01
C GLU A 17 32.03 -7.61 -14.15
N PRO A 18 31.89 -8.13 -15.38
CA PRO A 18 31.86 -9.57 -15.59
C PRO A 18 33.23 -10.14 -15.24
N VAL A 19 33.33 -10.76 -14.06
CA VAL A 19 34.54 -11.46 -13.61
C VAL A 19 34.67 -12.75 -14.42
N ASN A 20 35.26 -12.63 -15.61
CA ASN A 20 35.45 -13.73 -16.55
C ASN A 20 36.74 -14.54 -16.31
N ASP A 21 37.52 -14.26 -15.26
CA ASP A 21 38.88 -14.79 -15.15
C ASP A 21 39.32 -15.26 -13.74
N LEU A 22 38.46 -16.01 -13.03
CA LEU A 22 38.84 -16.60 -11.72
C LEU A 22 39.01 -18.12 -11.75
N ARG A 23 39.16 -18.74 -12.93
CA ARG A 23 39.25 -20.20 -13.02
C ARG A 23 40.62 -20.78 -12.63
N ASP A 24 41.67 -19.97 -12.54
CA ASP A 24 43.05 -20.47 -12.52
C ASP A 24 43.94 -20.03 -11.33
N SER A 25 43.38 -19.38 -10.31
CA SER A 25 44.20 -18.67 -9.31
C SER A 25 44.37 -19.36 -7.95
N GLY A 26 44.12 -20.67 -7.80
CA GLY A 26 44.44 -21.42 -6.55
C GLY A 26 43.85 -20.84 -5.25
N THR A 27 42.98 -19.84 -5.34
CA THR A 27 42.27 -19.20 -4.25
C THR A 27 41.12 -20.13 -3.87
N PRO A 28 40.80 -20.29 -2.57
CA PRO A 28 39.65 -21.09 -2.19
C PRO A 28 38.45 -20.49 -2.93
N PHE A 29 37.80 -21.31 -3.77
CA PHE A 29 36.67 -20.92 -4.62
C PHE A 29 35.63 -20.24 -3.73
N PHE A 30 35.72 -18.92 -3.64
CA PHE A 30 34.74 -18.13 -2.94
C PHE A 30 33.50 -18.26 -3.80
N ASP A 31 32.50 -19.01 -3.32
CA ASP A 31 31.29 -19.25 -4.09
C ASP A 31 30.65 -17.89 -4.39
N LEU A 32 30.93 -17.35 -5.58
CA LEU A 32 30.40 -16.08 -6.04
C LEU A 32 28.87 -16.11 -6.00
N ASN A 33 28.25 -17.29 -6.19
CA ASN A 33 26.80 -17.43 -6.03
C ASN A 33 26.37 -17.26 -4.58
N TYR A 34 27.13 -17.77 -3.61
CA TYR A 34 26.87 -17.53 -2.18
C TYR A 34 26.92 -16.04 -1.86
N SER A 35 27.98 -15.33 -2.26
CA SER A 35 28.14 -13.91 -1.93
C SER A 35 27.10 -13.03 -2.61
N MET A 36 26.74 -13.34 -3.87
CA MET A 36 25.67 -12.65 -4.60
C MET A 36 24.29 -12.89 -3.96
N ARG A 37 23.95 -14.15 -3.60
CA ARG A 37 22.68 -14.47 -2.95
C ARG A 37 22.56 -13.82 -1.57
N LYS A 38 23.65 -13.80 -0.79
CA LYS A 38 23.69 -13.13 0.51
C LYS A 38 23.50 -11.62 0.37
N ALA A 39 24.20 -10.99 -0.58
CA ALA A 39 24.04 -9.56 -0.86
C ALA A 39 22.63 -9.22 -1.36
N ALA A 40 21.99 -10.12 -2.10
CA ALA A 40 20.60 -9.98 -2.52
C ALA A 40 19.62 -10.06 -1.32
N LEU A 41 19.85 -10.97 -0.37
CA LEU A 41 19.05 -11.09 0.86
C LEU A 41 19.17 -9.82 1.71
N GLU A 42 20.40 -9.36 1.97
CA GLU A 42 20.67 -8.11 2.70
C GLU A 42 19.99 -6.91 2.02
N ARG A 43 20.06 -6.84 0.69
CA ARG A 43 19.38 -5.80 -0.08
C ARG A 43 17.86 -5.89 0.01
N ALA A 44 17.29 -7.09 -0.01
CA ALA A 44 15.85 -7.28 0.12
C ALA A 44 15.35 -6.82 1.51
N HIS A 45 16.10 -7.09 2.57
CA HIS A 45 15.83 -6.57 3.93
C HIS A 45 15.81 -5.05 3.97
N GLU A 46 16.83 -4.41 3.40
CA GLU A 46 16.92 -2.93 3.37
C GLU A 46 15.79 -2.32 2.56
N ILE A 47 15.45 -2.86 1.39
CA ILE A 47 14.35 -2.34 0.57
C ILE A 47 13.00 -2.56 1.27
N ARG A 48 12.78 -3.70 1.92
CA ARG A 48 11.55 -3.92 2.72
C ARG A 48 11.41 -2.88 3.82
N LYS A 49 12.47 -2.61 4.58
CA LYS A 49 12.49 -1.58 5.63
C LYS A 49 12.22 -0.20 5.05
N PHE A 50 12.82 0.12 3.91
CA PHE A 50 12.58 1.36 3.19
C PHE A 50 11.12 1.51 2.74
N GLU A 51 10.50 0.46 2.19
CA GLU A 51 9.08 0.48 1.77
C GLU A 51 8.12 0.63 2.94
N ILE A 52 8.44 0.06 4.12
CA ILE A 52 7.66 0.30 5.34
C ILE A 52 7.73 1.78 5.74
N GLN A 53 8.90 2.42 5.66
CA GLN A 53 9.02 3.85 5.96
C GLN A 53 8.29 4.71 4.93
N LEU A 54 8.43 4.41 3.65
CA LEU A 54 7.75 5.13 2.58
C LEU A 54 6.23 5.00 2.67
N TYR A 55 5.72 3.84 3.09
CA TYR A 55 4.29 3.64 3.34
C TYR A 55 3.73 4.69 4.31
N TRP A 56 4.38 4.89 5.45
CA TRP A 56 3.97 5.90 6.42
C TRP A 56 4.12 7.32 5.89
N LYS A 57 5.20 7.62 5.14
CA LYS A 57 5.37 8.95 4.52
C LYS A 57 4.23 9.25 3.53
N ARG A 58 3.87 8.30 2.67
CA ARG A 58 2.75 8.44 1.73
C ARG A 58 1.41 8.59 2.46
N ALA A 59 1.16 7.78 3.48
CA ALA A 59 -0.06 7.88 4.30
C ALA A 59 -0.20 9.27 4.95
N ASN A 60 0.89 9.81 5.49
CA ASN A 60 0.90 11.14 6.11
C ASN A 60 0.49 12.26 5.13
N TYR A 61 0.90 12.20 3.86
CA TYR A 61 0.47 13.19 2.87
C TYR A 61 -1.04 13.22 2.72
N PHE A 62 -1.67 12.05 2.61
CA PHE A 62 -3.12 11.96 2.47
C PHE A 62 -3.84 12.35 3.77
N TRP A 63 -3.33 11.94 4.93
CA TRP A 63 -3.88 12.38 6.22
C TRP A 63 -3.82 13.90 6.40
N LEU A 64 -2.75 14.55 5.95
CA LEU A 64 -2.62 16.00 6.01
C LEU A 64 -3.67 16.69 5.13
N LEU A 65 -3.88 16.20 3.90
CA LEU A 65 -4.95 16.70 3.03
C LEU A 65 -6.33 16.53 3.67
N GLN A 66 -6.59 15.37 4.25
CA GLN A 66 -7.85 15.08 4.97
C GLN A 66 -8.05 16.04 6.15
N ALA A 67 -7.02 16.22 6.98
CA ALA A 67 -7.04 17.15 8.11
C ALA A 67 -7.29 18.60 7.67
N ALA A 68 -6.71 19.03 6.56
CA ALA A 68 -6.95 20.37 6.00
C ALA A 68 -8.42 20.57 5.58
N VAL A 69 -9.03 19.58 4.94
CA VAL A 69 -10.46 19.64 4.57
C VAL A 69 -11.34 19.65 5.83
N PHE A 70 -11.04 18.82 6.83
CA PHE A 70 -11.74 18.85 8.12
C PHE A 70 -11.62 20.20 8.82
N ALA A 71 -10.43 20.81 8.82
CA ALA A 71 -10.21 22.13 9.39
C ALA A 71 -11.02 23.21 8.66
N ALA A 72 -11.08 23.17 7.34
CA ALA A 72 -11.89 24.09 6.54
C ALA A 72 -13.39 23.98 6.90
N ILE A 73 -13.92 22.77 7.04
CA ILE A 73 -15.29 22.53 7.49
C ILE A 73 -15.50 23.03 8.93
N GLY A 74 -14.56 22.78 9.83
CA GLY A 74 -14.61 23.25 11.22
C GLY A 74 -14.64 24.78 11.34
N LEU A 75 -13.92 25.49 10.46
CA LEU A 75 -13.97 26.95 10.39
C LEU A 75 -15.33 27.46 9.91
N ILE A 76 -15.93 26.81 8.90
CA ILE A 76 -17.29 27.14 8.43
C ILE A 76 -18.31 26.94 9.55
N TRP A 77 -18.22 25.81 10.28
CA TRP A 77 -19.09 25.53 11.43
C TRP A 77 -18.94 26.62 12.49
N LYS A 78 -17.70 26.93 12.90
CA LYS A 78 -17.43 27.94 13.93
C LYS A 78 -17.94 29.33 13.53
N GLY A 79 -17.86 29.66 12.24
CA GLY A 79 -18.32 30.94 11.68
C GLY A 79 -19.83 31.07 11.46
N GLY A 80 -20.62 30.04 11.79
CA GLY A 80 -22.08 30.07 11.66
C GLY A 80 -22.62 29.85 10.24
N ALA A 81 -21.75 29.51 9.27
CA ALA A 81 -22.08 29.34 7.84
C ALA A 81 -22.73 30.56 7.14
N ASP A 82 -22.98 31.66 7.85
CA ASP A 82 -23.56 32.88 7.29
C ASP A 82 -22.70 33.44 6.15
N GLY A 83 -23.31 33.62 4.98
CA GLY A 83 -22.63 34.14 3.79
C GLY A 83 -21.68 33.17 3.10
N VAL A 84 -21.52 31.93 3.59
CA VAL A 84 -20.75 30.89 2.87
C VAL A 84 -21.61 30.33 1.73
N PRO A 85 -21.14 30.39 0.46
CA PRO A 85 -21.90 29.80 -0.63
C PRO A 85 -22.10 28.30 -0.41
N VAL A 86 -23.33 27.81 -0.61
CA VAL A 86 -23.67 26.40 -0.40
C VAL A 86 -22.85 25.44 -1.29
N ALA A 87 -22.27 25.96 -2.36
CA ALA A 87 -21.31 25.26 -3.22
C ALA A 87 -20.00 24.89 -2.51
N VAL A 88 -19.56 25.65 -1.50
CA VAL A 88 -18.26 25.45 -0.84
C VAL A 88 -18.23 24.13 -0.06
N PRO A 89 -19.20 23.80 0.81
CA PRO A 89 -19.26 22.49 1.46
C PRO A 89 -19.30 21.31 0.47
N VAL A 90 -20.02 21.45 -0.66
CA VAL A 90 -20.09 20.43 -1.71
C VAL A 90 -18.71 20.21 -2.34
N ALA A 91 -18.01 21.30 -2.69
CA ALA A 91 -16.66 21.22 -3.25
C ALA A 91 -15.64 20.62 -2.26
N LEU A 92 -15.71 20.97 -0.98
CA LEU A 92 -14.86 20.40 0.07
C LEU A 92 -15.13 18.89 0.26
N ALA A 93 -16.40 18.46 0.23
CA ALA A 93 -16.74 17.05 0.32
C ALA A 93 -16.28 16.25 -0.91
N ALA A 94 -16.36 16.83 -2.11
CA ALA A 94 -15.83 16.24 -3.33
C ALA A 94 -14.30 16.10 -3.26
N LEU A 95 -13.59 17.12 -2.78
CA LEU A 95 -12.15 17.07 -2.57
C LEU A 95 -11.75 16.02 -1.52
N GLY A 96 -12.48 15.94 -0.41
CA GLY A 96 -12.32 14.90 0.60
C GLY A 96 -12.49 13.49 0.04
N THR A 97 -13.48 13.31 -0.83
CA THR A 97 -13.76 12.04 -1.53
C THR A 97 -12.58 11.63 -2.42
N VAL A 98 -12.12 12.52 -3.30
CA VAL A 98 -11.01 12.24 -4.24
C VAL A 98 -9.71 11.93 -3.49
N THR A 99 -9.39 12.72 -2.46
CA THR A 99 -8.16 12.53 -1.69
C THR A 99 -8.19 11.26 -0.83
N ALA A 100 -9.37 10.87 -0.32
CA ALA A 100 -9.53 9.59 0.38
C ALA A 100 -9.36 8.38 -0.56
N ALA A 101 -9.94 8.44 -1.77
CA ALA A 101 -9.76 7.41 -2.79
C ALA A 101 -8.29 7.28 -3.22
N ALA A 102 -7.61 8.41 -3.47
CA ALA A 102 -6.19 8.43 -3.81
C ALA A 102 -5.33 7.80 -2.70
N GLY A 103 -5.62 8.12 -1.43
CA GLY A 103 -4.95 7.52 -0.28
C GLY A 103 -5.19 6.02 -0.18
N TRP A 104 -6.42 5.57 -0.44
CA TRP A 104 -6.77 4.16 -0.46
C TRP A 104 -5.98 3.39 -1.54
N PHE A 105 -5.97 3.87 -2.78
CA PHE A 105 -5.20 3.24 -3.86
C PHE A 105 -3.69 3.25 -3.60
N SER A 106 -3.17 4.32 -3.00
CA SER A 106 -1.76 4.39 -2.58
C SER A 106 -1.41 3.34 -1.51
N ALA A 107 -2.33 3.08 -0.57
CA ALA A 107 -2.16 2.05 0.44
C ALA A 107 -2.09 0.65 -0.20
N GLN A 108 -2.96 0.35 -1.18
CA GLN A 108 -2.95 -0.92 -1.93
C GLN A 108 -1.64 -1.12 -2.69
N GLY A 109 -1.20 -0.12 -3.45
CA GLY A 109 0.07 -0.20 -4.18
C GLY A 109 1.28 -0.39 -3.27
N SER A 110 1.28 0.26 -2.10
CA SER A 110 2.35 0.09 -1.11
C SER A 110 2.38 -1.33 -0.53
N LYS A 111 1.21 -1.91 -0.26
CA LYS A 111 1.08 -3.27 0.26
C LYS A 111 1.61 -4.29 -0.74
N PHE A 112 1.29 -4.13 -2.03
CA PHE A 112 1.83 -4.99 -3.09
C PHE A 112 3.37 -5.02 -3.09
N TRP A 113 4.04 -3.85 -3.03
CA TRP A 113 5.50 -3.80 -3.03
C TRP A 113 6.12 -4.36 -1.76
N GLN A 114 5.52 -4.12 -0.59
CA GLN A 114 5.98 -4.74 0.66
C GLN A 114 5.90 -6.26 0.57
N GLU A 115 4.78 -6.80 0.09
CA GLU A 115 4.62 -8.24 -0.09
C GLU A 115 5.64 -8.77 -1.10
N ASN A 116 5.87 -8.12 -2.24
CA ASN A 116 6.89 -8.53 -3.21
C ASN A 116 8.28 -8.72 -2.56
N TRP A 117 8.72 -7.78 -1.73
CA TRP A 117 10.01 -7.88 -1.05
C TRP A 117 10.03 -8.93 0.07
N GLU A 118 8.89 -9.15 0.74
CA GLU A 118 8.75 -10.31 1.64
C GLU A 118 8.94 -11.63 0.89
N HIS A 119 8.41 -11.79 -0.34
CA HIS A 119 8.64 -13.01 -1.13
C HIS A 119 10.11 -13.17 -1.51
N HIS A 120 10.80 -12.08 -1.89
CA HIS A 120 12.24 -12.15 -2.18
C HIS A 120 13.07 -12.57 -0.96
N ILE A 121 12.71 -12.09 0.24
CA ILE A 121 13.33 -12.54 1.49
C ILE A 121 13.02 -14.01 1.73
N ASP A 122 11.75 -14.41 1.63
CA ASP A 122 11.32 -15.80 1.84
C ASP A 122 12.06 -16.78 0.90
N MET A 123 12.31 -16.40 -0.36
CA MET A 123 13.06 -17.22 -1.32
C MET A 123 14.55 -17.36 -0.99
N LEU A 124 15.14 -16.39 -0.30
CA LEU A 124 16.58 -16.33 -0.04
C LEU A 124 16.96 -16.74 1.38
N GLU A 125 16.09 -16.56 2.38
CA GLU A 125 16.45 -16.69 3.80
C GLU A 125 16.83 -18.12 4.22
N ASP A 126 16.26 -19.15 3.60
CA ASP A 126 16.49 -20.55 3.99
C ASP A 126 17.97 -20.95 3.85
N ASP A 127 18.70 -20.34 2.91
CA ASP A 127 20.12 -20.62 2.64
C ASP A 127 21.08 -19.93 3.63
N PHE A 128 20.63 -18.94 4.42
CA PHE A 128 21.50 -18.09 5.25
C PHE A 128 21.04 -17.89 6.70
N GLU A 129 19.75 -17.58 6.88
CA GLU A 129 19.15 -17.17 8.17
C GLU A 129 18.18 -18.23 8.71
N GLY A 130 17.86 -19.25 7.89
CA GLY A 130 16.81 -20.21 8.17
C GLY A 130 15.44 -19.58 7.98
N ARG A 131 14.47 -19.92 8.83
CA ARG A 131 13.05 -19.52 8.70
C ARG A 131 12.69 -18.31 9.57
N LEU A 132 13.51 -17.26 9.53
CA LEU A 132 13.37 -16.12 10.43
C LEU A 132 12.08 -15.32 10.14
N HIS A 133 11.75 -15.07 8.87
CA HIS A 133 10.58 -14.30 8.45
C HIS A 133 9.35 -15.16 8.23
N LYS A 134 9.55 -16.46 7.98
CA LYS A 134 8.47 -17.46 7.88
C LYS A 134 7.87 -17.89 9.22
N THR A 135 8.53 -17.60 10.34
CA THR A 135 8.04 -17.98 11.67
C THR A 135 7.58 -16.76 12.46
N ALA A 136 6.37 -16.84 13.02
CA ALA A 136 5.86 -15.82 13.92
C ALA A 136 5.37 -16.47 15.22
N TYR A 137 5.79 -15.89 16.34
CA TYR A 137 5.19 -16.20 17.64
C TYR A 137 3.79 -15.60 17.68
N VAL A 138 2.78 -16.45 17.76
CA VAL A 138 1.40 -16.01 17.89
C VAL A 138 0.87 -16.46 19.25
N GLY A 139 0.59 -15.47 20.11
CA GLY A 139 0.04 -15.70 21.44
C GLY A 139 -1.37 -16.32 21.38
N LYS A 140 -1.94 -16.61 22.57
CA LYS A 140 -3.23 -17.32 22.75
C LYS A 140 -4.38 -16.81 21.87
N TYR A 141 -4.37 -15.52 21.51
CA TYR A 141 -5.47 -14.86 20.81
C TYR A 141 -5.31 -14.76 19.28
N GLY A 142 -4.24 -15.30 18.72
CA GLY A 142 -3.97 -15.15 17.28
C GLY A 142 -3.38 -13.77 16.93
N LEU A 143 -2.86 -13.63 15.71
CA LEU A 143 -2.55 -12.33 15.12
C LEU A 143 -3.79 -11.85 14.35
N ARG A 144 -4.61 -11.00 14.97
CA ARG A 144 -5.93 -10.65 14.41
C ARG A 144 -5.89 -9.57 13.33
N TRP A 145 -4.89 -8.69 13.37
CA TRP A 145 -4.87 -7.48 12.55
C TRP A 145 -3.47 -7.21 12.00
N SER A 146 -3.37 -6.90 10.71
CA SER A 146 -2.17 -6.31 10.13
C SER A 146 -2.26 -4.79 10.20
N VAL A 147 -1.14 -4.14 10.51
CA VAL A 147 -1.06 -2.67 10.57
C VAL A 147 -1.48 -2.03 9.25
N SER A 148 -1.00 -2.57 8.13
CA SER A 148 -1.37 -2.10 6.79
C SER A 148 -2.85 -2.33 6.47
N GLY A 149 -3.44 -3.44 6.95
CA GLY A 149 -4.86 -3.75 6.76
C GLY A 149 -5.79 -2.86 7.59
N VAL A 150 -5.35 -2.40 8.76
CA VAL A 150 -6.12 -1.41 9.54
C VAL A 150 -6.17 -0.08 8.82
N ASN A 151 -5.03 0.43 8.37
CA ASN A 151 -4.99 1.70 7.65
C ASN A 151 -5.73 1.64 6.30
N ASP A 152 -5.62 0.53 5.57
CA ASP A 152 -6.40 0.30 4.35
C ASP A 152 -7.91 0.41 4.60
N ARG A 153 -8.42 -0.28 5.63
CA ARG A 153 -9.83 -0.20 6.02
C ARG A 153 -10.23 1.20 6.49
N LEU A 154 -9.36 1.89 7.21
CA LEU A 154 -9.59 3.27 7.61
C LEU A 154 -9.72 4.21 6.40
N SER A 155 -8.91 4.03 5.36
CA SER A 155 -9.05 4.79 4.11
C SER A 155 -10.37 4.54 3.41
N ILE A 156 -10.87 3.29 3.41
CA ILE A 156 -12.21 2.96 2.90
C ILE A 156 -13.29 3.67 3.74
N CYS A 157 -13.18 3.65 5.07
CA CYS A 157 -14.11 4.36 5.94
C CYS A 157 -14.15 5.86 5.63
N PHE A 158 -13.00 6.51 5.46
CA PHE A 158 -12.97 7.92 5.05
C PHE A 158 -13.59 8.14 3.68
N PHE A 159 -13.30 7.29 2.70
CA PHE A 159 -13.90 7.40 1.37
C PHE A 159 -15.43 7.33 1.41
N VAL A 160 -15.97 6.32 2.11
CA VAL A 160 -17.42 6.15 2.30
C VAL A 160 -18.02 7.34 3.07
N PHE A 161 -17.36 7.79 4.13
CA PHE A 161 -17.77 8.96 4.90
C PHE A 161 -17.85 10.23 4.03
N TRP A 162 -16.86 10.48 3.18
CA TRP A 162 -16.87 11.64 2.28
C TRP A 162 -17.92 11.53 1.19
N LEU A 163 -18.20 10.33 0.67
CA LEU A 163 -19.31 10.11 -0.25
C LEU A 163 -20.66 10.46 0.40
N PHE A 164 -20.87 10.06 1.65
CA PHE A 164 -22.07 10.43 2.41
C PHE A 164 -22.15 11.94 2.62
N LEU A 165 -21.05 12.61 3.00
CA LEU A 165 -21.04 14.05 3.14
C LEU A 165 -21.28 14.79 1.83
N LEU A 166 -20.74 14.29 0.72
CA LEU A 166 -20.96 14.86 -0.60
C LEU A 166 -22.44 14.77 -0.97
N ALA A 167 -23.07 13.60 -0.78
CA ALA A 167 -24.50 13.41 -1.00
C ALA A 167 -25.35 14.31 -0.10
N ALA A 168 -25.05 14.37 1.20
CA ALA A 168 -25.77 15.20 2.15
C ALA A 168 -25.64 16.70 1.82
N ALA A 169 -24.42 17.18 1.52
CA ALA A 169 -24.18 18.56 1.14
C ALA A 169 -24.88 18.92 -0.18
N SER A 170 -24.85 18.03 -1.18
CA SER A 170 -25.59 18.24 -2.43
C SER A 170 -27.10 18.27 -2.23
N HIS A 171 -27.64 17.45 -1.31
CA HIS A 171 -29.06 17.45 -0.99
C HIS A 171 -29.48 18.73 -0.27
N VAL A 172 -28.69 19.23 0.69
CA VAL A 172 -28.94 20.51 1.36
C VAL A 172 -28.85 21.66 0.35
N ALA A 173 -27.89 21.62 -0.57
CA ALA A 173 -27.76 22.61 -1.63
C ALA A 173 -28.95 22.61 -2.59
N ASN A 174 -29.52 21.44 -2.88
CA ASN A 174 -30.62 21.28 -3.83
C ASN A 174 -31.64 20.26 -3.27
N PRO A 175 -32.58 20.70 -2.41
CA PRO A 175 -33.54 19.82 -1.75
C PRO A 175 -34.44 19.06 -2.73
N ASN A 176 -34.69 19.66 -3.90
CA ASN A 176 -35.54 19.12 -4.97
C ASN A 176 -34.83 18.12 -5.89
N TRP A 177 -33.57 17.72 -5.60
CA TRP A 177 -32.82 16.74 -6.38
C TRP A 177 -33.55 15.39 -6.49
N THR A 178 -34.51 15.08 -5.62
CA THR A 178 -35.43 13.96 -5.81
C THR A 178 -36.29 14.22 -7.05
N LEU A 179 -35.88 13.65 -8.18
CA LEU A 179 -36.55 13.64 -9.48
C LEU A 179 -38.09 13.54 -9.34
N GLN A 180 -38.78 14.67 -9.31
CA GLN A 180 -40.22 14.73 -9.55
C GLN A 180 -40.42 15.02 -11.04
N PRO A 181 -40.99 14.08 -11.82
CA PRO A 181 -41.16 14.23 -13.26
C PRO A 181 -42.07 15.39 -13.70
N SER A 182 -42.73 16.08 -12.78
CA SER A 182 -43.68 17.16 -13.08
C SER A 182 -43.03 18.51 -13.38
N ASP A 183 -41.75 18.71 -13.02
CA ASP A 183 -41.13 20.05 -13.03
C ASP A 183 -40.15 20.25 -14.20
N VAL A 184 -40.50 19.73 -15.39
CA VAL A 184 -39.67 19.79 -16.61
C VAL A 184 -39.43 21.23 -17.12
N GLN A 185 -40.12 22.23 -16.55
CA GLN A 185 -39.92 23.66 -16.83
C GLN A 185 -39.08 24.40 -15.78
N ALA A 186 -38.59 23.73 -14.73
CA ALA A 186 -37.71 24.37 -13.75
C ALA A 186 -36.37 24.74 -14.40
N SER A 187 -36.04 26.03 -14.38
CA SER A 187 -34.72 26.53 -14.74
C SER A 187 -33.66 25.90 -13.83
N ILE A 188 -32.68 25.21 -14.41
CA ILE A 188 -31.55 24.65 -13.66
C ILE A 188 -30.83 25.80 -12.95
N SER A 189 -30.71 25.70 -11.63
CA SER A 189 -30.04 26.71 -10.82
C SER A 189 -28.52 26.56 -10.89
N LEU A 190 -27.78 27.65 -10.65
CA LEU A 190 -26.30 27.62 -10.64
C LEU A 190 -25.75 26.63 -9.59
N THR A 191 -26.46 26.43 -8.48
CA THR A 191 -26.07 25.50 -7.40
C THR A 191 -26.20 24.04 -7.81
N GLU A 192 -27.20 23.70 -8.62
CA GLU A 192 -27.36 22.36 -9.21
C GLU A 192 -26.21 22.06 -10.18
N ILE A 193 -25.89 23.01 -11.06
CA ILE A 193 -24.77 22.89 -12.01
C ILE A 193 -23.45 22.63 -11.26
N VAL A 194 -23.16 23.42 -10.22
CA VAL A 194 -21.93 23.26 -9.44
C VAL A 194 -21.89 21.91 -8.71
N SER A 195 -23.02 21.46 -8.16
CA SER A 195 -23.10 20.19 -7.45
C SER A 195 -22.88 19.01 -8.41
N ILE A 196 -23.53 19.02 -9.58
CA ILE A 196 -23.30 18.03 -10.65
C ILE A 196 -21.84 18.05 -11.09
N ALA A 197 -21.26 19.24 -11.30
CA ALA A 197 -19.86 19.38 -11.67
C ALA A 197 -18.91 18.81 -10.61
N CYS A 198 -19.21 18.96 -9.31
CA CYS A 198 -18.43 18.36 -8.23
C CYS A 198 -18.50 16.82 -8.24
N TRP A 199 -19.68 16.25 -8.48
CA TRP A 199 -19.85 14.80 -8.63
C TRP A 199 -19.09 14.25 -9.84
N ILE A 200 -19.25 14.88 -11.01
CA ILE A 200 -18.56 14.49 -12.24
C ILE A 200 -17.05 14.65 -12.05
N GLY A 201 -16.60 15.77 -11.51
CA GLY A 201 -15.18 16.04 -11.24
C GLY A 201 -14.57 15.02 -10.29
N ALA A 202 -15.26 14.65 -9.21
CA ALA A 202 -14.82 13.61 -8.30
C ALA A 202 -14.76 12.24 -8.98
N ALA A 203 -15.79 11.86 -9.72
CA ALA A 203 -15.84 10.60 -10.44
C ALA A 203 -14.75 10.49 -11.51
N LEU A 204 -14.56 11.53 -12.32
CA LEU A 204 -13.49 11.61 -13.33
C LEU A 204 -12.12 11.61 -12.68
N GLY A 205 -11.93 12.32 -11.57
CA GLY A 205 -10.68 12.31 -10.81
C GLY A 205 -10.33 10.91 -10.30
N ILE A 206 -11.29 10.23 -9.66
CA ILE A 206 -11.12 8.86 -9.17
C ILE A 206 -10.86 7.90 -10.34
N TRP A 207 -11.65 8.00 -11.41
CA TRP A 207 -11.47 7.19 -12.61
C TRP A 207 -10.08 7.41 -13.21
N ALA A 208 -9.64 8.65 -13.37
CA ALA A 208 -8.33 8.99 -13.91
C ALA A 208 -7.17 8.48 -13.05
N ILE A 209 -7.33 8.43 -11.72
CA ILE A 209 -6.35 7.84 -10.81
C ILE A 209 -6.36 6.31 -10.93
N TYR A 210 -7.55 5.69 -10.90
CA TYR A 210 -7.72 4.25 -10.95
C TYR A 210 -7.22 3.64 -12.27
N TRP A 211 -7.50 4.30 -13.40
CA TRP A 211 -7.15 3.83 -14.74
C TRP A 211 -5.72 4.18 -15.17
N ARG A 212 -4.82 4.58 -14.26
CA ARG A 212 -3.39 4.65 -14.60
C ARG A 212 -2.81 3.23 -14.58
N PRO A 213 -2.59 2.58 -15.74
CA PRO A 213 -2.05 1.22 -15.75
C PRO A 213 -0.64 1.23 -15.18
N THR A 214 -0.29 0.20 -14.41
CA THR A 214 1.11 -0.09 -14.13
C THR A 214 1.74 -0.71 -15.38
N GLU A 215 2.94 -0.28 -15.75
CA GLU A 215 3.68 -0.86 -16.89
C GLU A 215 4.20 -2.29 -16.63
N LEU A 216 3.94 -2.84 -15.45
CA LEU A 216 4.36 -4.18 -15.06
C LEU A 216 3.54 -5.23 -15.81
N LYS A 217 4.16 -5.89 -16.80
CA LYS A 217 3.62 -7.09 -17.45
C LYS A 217 4.29 -8.31 -16.86
N GLY A 218 3.51 -9.17 -16.20
CA GLY A 218 3.99 -10.47 -15.74
C GLY A 218 4.25 -11.39 -16.93
N LYS A 219 5.44 -11.98 -17.01
CA LYS A 219 5.72 -13.12 -17.88
C LYS A 219 5.70 -14.37 -17.00
N LYS A 220 4.95 -15.40 -17.38
CA LYS A 220 5.08 -16.71 -16.73
C LYS A 220 6.51 -17.21 -16.98
N VAL A 221 7.29 -17.34 -15.92
CA VAL A 221 8.56 -18.03 -15.97
C VAL A 221 8.24 -19.49 -15.73
N GLU A 222 8.46 -20.34 -16.73
CA GLU A 222 8.50 -21.78 -16.51
C GLU A 222 9.73 -22.07 -15.68
N PHE A 223 9.51 -22.39 -14.41
CA PHE A 223 10.59 -22.85 -13.55
C PHE A 223 10.90 -24.29 -13.97
N GLU A 224 12.09 -24.49 -14.52
CA GLU A 224 12.68 -25.82 -14.63
C GLU A 224 12.86 -26.29 -13.18
N VAL A 225 12.07 -27.27 -12.77
CA VAL A 225 12.14 -27.84 -11.41
C VAL A 225 13.52 -28.47 -11.29
N GLN A 226 14.47 -27.75 -10.68
CA GLN A 226 15.72 -28.38 -10.25
C GLN A 226 15.35 -29.41 -9.19
N GLU A 227 15.51 -30.68 -9.53
CA GLU A 227 15.34 -31.81 -8.62
C GLU A 227 16.11 -31.58 -7.32
N GLU A 228 15.37 -31.67 -6.22
CA GLU A 228 15.81 -31.85 -4.83
C GLU A 228 17.17 -31.24 -4.44
N ARG A 229 17.15 -29.96 -4.07
CA ARG A 229 18.16 -29.45 -3.13
C ARG A 229 17.98 -30.20 -1.81
N GLN A 230 18.99 -30.96 -1.40
CA GLN A 230 18.98 -31.68 -0.12
C GLN A 230 18.61 -30.72 1.02
N PRO A 231 17.69 -31.09 1.92
CA PRO A 231 17.29 -30.22 3.02
C PRO A 231 18.53 -29.89 3.85
N VAL A 232 18.89 -28.60 3.89
CA VAL A 232 19.87 -28.10 4.86
C VAL A 232 19.35 -28.49 6.24
N GLN A 233 20.09 -29.33 6.95
CA GLN A 233 19.76 -29.70 8.33
C GLN A 233 19.85 -28.45 9.20
N THR A 234 18.75 -27.72 9.30
CA THR A 234 18.62 -26.67 10.29
C THR A 234 18.67 -27.33 11.66
N PHE A 235 19.68 -26.99 12.45
CA PHE A 235 19.75 -27.37 13.86
C PHE A 235 18.47 -26.88 14.52
N ARG A 236 17.53 -27.78 14.78
CA ARG A 236 16.28 -27.47 15.45
C ARG A 236 16.59 -27.44 16.95
N PRO A 237 16.57 -26.28 17.65
CA PRO A 237 16.54 -26.32 19.10
C PRO A 237 15.27 -27.08 19.51
N ARG A 238 15.42 -28.14 20.30
CA ARG A 238 14.27 -28.79 20.93
C ARG A 238 13.66 -27.77 21.88
N LEU A 239 12.58 -27.12 21.46
CA LEU A 239 11.69 -26.43 22.37
C LEU A 239 11.19 -27.48 23.38
N THR A 240 11.68 -27.37 24.61
CA THR A 240 11.21 -28.18 25.73
C THR A 240 9.71 -27.97 25.84
N LYS A 241 8.96 -29.08 25.89
CA LYS A 241 7.49 -29.08 26.01
C LYS A 241 7.10 -28.56 27.40
N ASP A 242 7.20 -27.25 27.63
CA ASP A 242 6.47 -26.62 28.73
C ASP A 242 4.99 -26.49 28.31
N LYS A 243 4.08 -26.97 29.16
CA LYS A 243 2.67 -27.21 28.83
C LYS A 243 1.75 -26.04 29.17
N THR A 244 2.28 -24.90 29.64
CA THR A 244 1.44 -23.89 30.31
C THR A 244 1.06 -22.66 29.48
N ALA A 245 1.63 -22.45 28.29
CA ALA A 245 1.05 -21.58 27.26
C ALA A 245 1.72 -21.93 25.94
N ARG A 246 1.06 -22.68 25.05
CA ARG A 246 1.64 -22.96 23.74
C ARG A 246 1.34 -21.78 22.81
N PRO A 247 2.31 -20.89 22.51
CA PRO A 247 2.20 -20.08 21.32
C PRO A 247 2.14 -21.00 20.10
N TYR A 248 1.33 -20.62 19.13
CA TYR A 248 1.41 -21.26 17.83
C TYR A 248 2.57 -20.60 17.10
N LEU A 249 3.57 -21.39 16.73
CA LEU A 249 4.48 -21.01 15.65
C LEU A 249 3.63 -21.07 14.39
N VAL A 250 3.31 -19.90 13.83
CA VAL A 250 2.73 -19.86 12.50
C VAL A 250 3.88 -20.10 11.55
N ASP A 251 3.95 -21.33 11.02
CA ASP A 251 4.71 -21.60 9.82
C ASP A 251 3.93 -20.99 8.67
N ARG A 252 4.38 -19.84 8.19
CA ARG A 252 3.91 -19.33 6.90
C ARG A 252 4.47 -20.28 5.85
N GLU A 253 3.60 -20.91 5.06
CA GLU A 253 4.07 -21.57 3.84
C GLU A 253 4.76 -20.51 2.97
N PRO A 254 5.88 -20.85 2.31
CA PRO A 254 6.48 -19.94 1.35
C PRO A 254 5.41 -19.53 0.35
N LYS A 255 5.18 -18.24 0.20
CA LYS A 255 4.21 -17.76 -0.77
C LYS A 255 4.80 -18.03 -2.16
N ILE A 256 4.19 -18.96 -2.89
CA ILE A 256 4.57 -19.36 -4.26
C ILE A 256 4.06 -18.33 -5.25
#